data_AF-C7CBW9-F1
#
_entry.id   AF-C7CBW9-F1
#
_cell.length_a   1.000
_cell.length_b   1.000
_cell.length_c   1.000
_cell.angle_alpha   90.00
_cell.angle_beta   90.00
_cell.angle_gamma   90.00
#
_symmetry.space_group_name_H-M   'P 1'
#
loop_
_entity.id
_entity.type
_entity.pdbx_description
1 polymer ?
#
loop_
_entity_poly.entity_id
_entity_poly.type
_entity_poly.pdbx_seq_one_letter_code
_entity_poly.pdbx_strand_id
1 'polypeptide(L)'
;MSRPPLPPFTDETAAQKARMAEDAWNSRDPERVALAYTPDSVWRNRAEFVKGREEIAAFLRRKWARELEYRLIKEVWAHQGNRIAVRFAYEWRDDSGQWFRSYGNENWEFDEAGLMRHRIASINDLPIAEADRKYHWPLGRRPDDHPSLSDLGL
;
A
#
# COMPACT_ATOMS: atom_id res chain seq x y z
N MET A 1 5.40 -21.13 -3.68
CA MET A 1 4.24 -21.12 -2.76
C MET A 1 3.21 -20.14 -3.29
N SER A 2 1.93 -20.49 -3.20
CA SER A 2 0.83 -19.58 -3.53
C SER A 2 0.53 -18.63 -2.37
N ARG A 3 -0.08 -17.49 -2.68
CA ARG A 3 -0.46 -16.43 -1.74
C ARG A 3 -1.93 -16.04 -1.99
N PRO A 4 -2.89 -16.81 -1.47
CA PRO A 4 -4.31 -16.48 -1.64
C PRO A 4 -4.65 -15.11 -1.02
N PRO A 5 -5.74 -14.44 -1.45
CA PRO A 5 -6.65 -14.84 -2.53
C PRO A 5 -5.98 -14.90 -3.92
N LEU A 6 -6.41 -15.84 -4.75
CA LEU A 6 -5.90 -16.05 -6.11
C LEU A 6 -6.86 -15.45 -7.15
N PRO A 7 -6.37 -14.96 -8.29
CA PRO A 7 -7.23 -14.50 -9.37
C PRO A 7 -7.94 -15.68 -10.07
N PRO A 8 -9.10 -15.47 -10.73
CA PRO A 8 -9.81 -14.20 -10.88
C PRO A 8 -10.50 -13.75 -9.58
N PHE A 9 -10.52 -12.44 -9.33
CA PHE A 9 -11.07 -11.88 -8.10
C PHE A 9 -12.59 -11.64 -8.18
N THR A 10 -13.23 -11.75 -7.02
CA THR A 10 -14.57 -11.27 -6.68
C THR A 10 -14.44 -9.99 -5.85
N ASP A 11 -15.55 -9.27 -5.60
CA ASP A 11 -15.53 -8.08 -4.73
C ASP A 11 -14.94 -8.40 -3.35
N GLU A 12 -15.38 -9.50 -2.74
CA GLU A 12 -14.91 -9.96 -1.44
C GLU A 12 -13.41 -10.29 -1.44
N THR A 13 -12.95 -11.07 -2.41
CA THR A 13 -11.55 -11.50 -2.48
C THR A 13 -10.61 -10.38 -2.89
N ALA A 14 -11.06 -9.42 -3.70
CA ALA A 14 -10.32 -8.20 -4.01
C ALA A 14 -10.16 -7.31 -2.76
N ALA A 15 -11.25 -7.12 -1.98
CA ALA A 15 -11.20 -6.37 -0.73
C ALA A 15 -10.26 -7.04 0.29
N GLN A 16 -10.34 -8.37 0.43
CA GLN A 16 -9.41 -9.13 1.26
C GLN A 16 -7.96 -8.98 0.79
N LYS A 17 -7.70 -9.02 -0.53
CA LYS A 17 -6.35 -8.82 -1.10
C LYS A 17 -5.81 -7.43 -0.78
N ALA A 18 -6.64 -6.39 -0.89
CA ALA A 18 -6.28 -5.03 -0.54
C ALA A 18 -6.01 -4.86 0.96
N ARG A 19 -6.82 -5.45 1.84
CA ARG A 19 -6.62 -5.45 3.29
C ARG A 19 -5.32 -6.17 3.70
N MET A 20 -5.02 -7.32 3.09
CA MET A 20 -3.75 -8.03 3.33
C MET A 20 -2.53 -7.21 2.89
N ALA A 21 -2.65 -6.47 1.78
CA ALA A 21 -1.61 -5.54 1.34
C ALA A 21 -1.49 -4.35 2.31
N GLU A 22 -2.60 -3.75 2.75
CA GLU A 22 -2.61 -2.70 3.77
C GLU A 22 -1.89 -3.14 5.05
N ASP A 23 -2.22 -4.31 5.57
CA ASP A 23 -1.62 -4.88 6.79
C ASP A 23 -0.10 -5.09 6.63
N ALA A 24 0.32 -5.62 5.48
CA ALA A 24 1.74 -5.82 5.19
C ALA A 24 2.49 -4.48 5.13
N TRP A 25 1.96 -3.48 4.44
CA TRP A 25 2.59 -2.16 4.34
C TRP A 25 2.63 -1.41 5.67
N ASN A 26 1.60 -1.55 6.51
CA ASN A 26 1.57 -0.97 7.86
C ASN A 26 2.58 -1.62 8.83
N SER A 27 3.09 -2.83 8.52
CA SER A 27 4.21 -3.40 9.28
C SER A 27 5.51 -2.60 9.10
N ARG A 28 5.66 -1.89 7.97
CA ARG A 28 6.87 -1.17 7.57
C ARG A 28 8.12 -2.06 7.53
N ASP A 29 7.92 -3.35 7.23
CA ASP A 29 8.96 -4.38 7.08
C ASP A 29 9.21 -4.61 5.57
N PRO A 30 10.34 -4.12 5.02
CA PRO A 30 10.65 -4.19 3.60
C PRO A 30 10.66 -5.61 3.05
N GLU A 31 11.28 -6.53 3.77
CA GLU A 31 11.47 -7.92 3.40
C GLU A 31 10.13 -8.65 3.40
N ARG A 32 9.31 -8.46 4.43
CA ARG A 32 7.96 -9.03 4.50
C ARG A 32 7.06 -8.52 3.38
N VAL A 33 7.13 -7.23 3.05
CA VAL A 33 6.32 -6.66 1.96
C VAL A 33 6.80 -7.17 0.60
N ALA A 34 8.12 -7.25 0.36
CA ALA A 34 8.68 -7.74 -0.89
C ALA A 34 8.24 -9.17 -1.25
N LEU A 35 7.95 -10.02 -0.26
CA LEU A 35 7.46 -11.39 -0.48
C LEU A 35 6.07 -11.47 -1.13
N ALA A 36 5.30 -10.37 -1.17
CA ALA A 36 4.01 -10.33 -1.87
C ALA A 36 4.13 -10.15 -3.40
N TYR A 37 5.34 -9.92 -3.90
CA TYR A 37 5.63 -9.64 -5.31
C TYR A 37 6.33 -10.83 -5.96
N THR A 38 6.22 -10.96 -7.29
CA THR A 38 7.01 -11.97 -8.02
C THR A 38 8.51 -11.62 -7.96
N PRO A 39 9.43 -12.61 -8.11
CA PRO A 39 10.87 -12.35 -8.14
C PRO A 39 11.30 -11.31 -9.18
N ASP A 40 10.56 -11.21 -10.28
CA ASP A 40 10.77 -10.34 -11.44
C ASP A 40 9.75 -9.18 -11.53
N SER A 41 9.02 -8.90 -10.45
CA SER A 41 7.95 -7.90 -10.41
C SER A 41 8.41 -6.53 -10.90
N VAL A 42 7.59 -5.84 -11.68
CA VAL A 42 7.92 -4.53 -12.24
C VAL A 42 7.04 -3.45 -11.63
N TRP A 43 7.68 -2.44 -11.05
CA TRP A 43 6.99 -1.29 -10.47
C TRP A 43 7.27 0.00 -11.22
N ARG A 44 6.27 0.88 -11.20
CA ARG A 44 6.47 2.33 -11.23
C ARG A 44 5.88 2.90 -9.94
N ASN A 45 6.70 3.56 -9.12
CA ASN A 45 6.26 4.31 -7.96
C ASN A 45 6.59 5.79 -8.15
N ARG A 46 5.56 6.63 -8.33
CA ARG A 46 5.76 8.03 -8.76
C ARG A 46 6.56 8.08 -10.06
N ALA A 47 7.77 8.64 -10.02
CA ALA A 47 8.71 8.72 -11.14
C ALA A 47 9.85 7.68 -11.05
N GLU A 48 9.85 6.79 -10.05
CA GLU A 48 10.87 5.77 -9.84
C GLU A 48 10.41 4.41 -10.38
N PHE A 49 11.33 3.69 -11.00
CA PHE A 49 11.10 2.34 -11.53
C PHE A 49 11.92 1.34 -10.73
N VAL A 50 11.30 0.20 -10.41
CA VAL A 50 11.88 -0.81 -9.51
C VAL A 50 11.60 -2.18 -10.08
N LYS A 51 12.61 -3.06 -10.16
CA LYS A 51 12.49 -4.39 -10.73
C LYS A 51 12.96 -5.48 -9.77
N GLY A 52 12.05 -6.39 -9.46
CA GLY A 52 12.29 -7.56 -8.63
C GLY A 52 12.35 -7.27 -7.13
N ARG A 53 12.34 -8.35 -6.34
CA ARG A 53 12.17 -8.26 -4.87
C ARG A 53 13.28 -7.50 -4.16
N GLU A 54 14.51 -7.61 -4.64
CA GLU A 54 15.67 -6.96 -4.04
C GLU A 54 15.55 -5.43 -4.13
N GLU A 55 15.28 -4.91 -5.34
CA GLU A 55 15.10 -3.48 -5.54
C GLU A 55 13.84 -2.98 -4.82
N ILE A 56 12.78 -3.79 -4.76
CA ILE A 56 11.56 -3.49 -3.97
C ILE A 56 11.92 -3.30 -2.49
N ALA A 57 12.66 -4.23 -1.88
CA ALA A 57 13.07 -4.12 -0.50
C ALA A 57 13.96 -2.87 -0.29
N ALA A 58 14.88 -2.59 -1.21
CA ALA A 58 15.73 -1.40 -1.15
C ALA A 58 14.91 -0.08 -1.22
N PHE A 59 13.93 -0.02 -2.12
CA PHE A 59 12.99 1.10 -2.22
C PHE A 59 12.21 1.29 -0.91
N LEU A 60 11.67 0.21 -0.35
CA LEU A 60 10.89 0.26 0.89
C LEU A 60 11.72 0.68 2.11
N ARG A 61 13.00 0.26 2.19
CA ARG A 61 13.93 0.76 3.23
C ARG A 61 14.11 2.26 3.14
N ARG A 62 14.34 2.81 1.94
CA ARG A 62 14.44 4.27 1.74
C ARG A 62 13.14 4.98 2.08
N LYS A 63 12.00 4.41 1.66
CA LYS A 63 10.67 4.95 1.92
C LYS A 63 10.45 5.16 3.42
N TRP A 64 10.63 4.13 4.24
CA TRP A 64 10.35 4.22 5.68
C TRP A 64 11.48 4.80 6.53
N ALA A 65 12.67 5.01 5.96
CA ALA A 65 13.66 5.90 6.55
C ALA A 65 13.24 7.38 6.48
N ARG A 66 12.45 7.75 5.47
CA ARG A 66 11.93 9.12 5.28
C ARG A 66 10.53 9.31 5.87
N GLU A 67 9.64 8.37 5.62
CA GLU A 67 8.23 8.47 5.96
C GLU A 67 7.96 7.94 7.38
N LEU A 68 8.26 8.76 8.37
CA LEU A 68 8.16 8.39 9.79
C LEU A 68 6.69 8.35 10.24
N GLU A 69 6.41 7.53 11.25
CA GLU A 69 5.05 7.32 11.81
C GLU A 69 3.97 6.93 10.78
N TYR A 70 4.41 6.31 9.69
CA TYR A 70 3.59 5.87 8.57
C TYR A 70 2.37 5.03 9.00
N ARG A 71 1.19 5.47 8.58
CA ARG A 71 -0.09 4.78 8.73
C ARG A 71 -0.86 4.84 7.43
N LEU A 72 -1.35 3.70 6.95
CA LEU A 72 -1.95 3.54 5.63
C LEU A 72 -3.36 2.95 5.71
N ILE A 73 -4.25 3.46 4.85
CA ILE A 73 -5.54 2.85 4.53
C ILE A 73 -5.61 2.61 3.01
N LYS A 74 -6.01 1.40 2.60
CA LYS A 74 -6.27 1.02 1.20
C LYS A 74 -7.74 0.63 1.03
N GLU A 75 -8.29 0.96 -0.13
CA GLU A 75 -9.68 0.65 -0.47
C GLU A 75 -9.77 0.29 -1.97
N VAL A 76 -10.50 -0.78 -2.28
CA VAL A 76 -10.69 -1.22 -3.66
C VAL A 76 -11.55 -0.21 -4.41
N TRP A 77 -11.09 0.19 -5.60
CA TRP A 77 -11.87 1.03 -6.51
C TRP A 77 -12.60 0.20 -7.56
N ALA A 78 -11.90 -0.77 -8.15
CA ALA A 78 -12.44 -1.70 -9.13
C ALA A 78 -11.53 -2.93 -9.21
N HIS A 79 -12.05 -4.04 -9.75
CA HIS A 79 -11.24 -5.21 -10.09
C HIS A 79 -11.77 -5.85 -11.39
N GLN A 80 -10.89 -6.58 -12.07
CA GLN A 80 -11.24 -7.34 -13.27
C GLN A 80 -10.24 -8.47 -13.49
N GLY A 81 -10.70 -9.73 -13.48
CA GLY A 81 -9.84 -10.88 -13.68
C GLY A 81 -8.72 -10.92 -12.65
N ASN A 82 -7.46 -10.79 -13.10
CA ASN A 82 -6.27 -10.78 -12.24
C ASN A 82 -5.77 -9.38 -11.86
N ARG A 83 -6.58 -8.34 -12.03
CA ARG A 83 -6.22 -6.94 -11.75
C ARG A 83 -7.10 -6.33 -10.67
N ILE A 84 -6.50 -5.48 -9.85
CA ILE A 84 -7.19 -4.68 -8.83
C ILE A 84 -6.70 -3.23 -8.95
N ALA A 85 -7.64 -2.29 -9.04
CA ALA A 85 -7.40 -0.86 -8.87
C ALA A 85 -7.74 -0.46 -7.43
N VAL A 86 -6.82 0.25 -6.78
CA VAL A 86 -6.90 0.61 -5.37
C VAL A 86 -6.71 2.11 -5.18
N ARG A 87 -7.58 2.71 -4.38
CA ARG A 87 -7.36 4.02 -3.78
C ARG A 87 -6.71 3.84 -2.42
N PHE A 88 -5.85 4.76 -2.02
CA PHE A 88 -5.28 4.73 -0.69
C PHE A 88 -4.87 6.12 -0.24
N ALA A 89 -4.75 6.27 1.07
CA ALA A 89 -4.05 7.40 1.66
C ALA A 89 -3.20 6.95 2.84
N TYR A 90 -2.09 7.64 3.06
CA TYR A 90 -1.22 7.40 4.21
C TYR A 90 -0.79 8.71 4.86
N GLU A 91 -0.72 8.71 6.19
CA GLU A 91 -0.21 9.83 6.99
C GLU A 91 1.19 9.49 7.51
N TRP A 92 2.06 10.47 7.51
CA TRP A 92 3.45 10.36 7.95
C TRP A 92 4.01 11.75 8.27
N ARG A 93 5.16 11.79 8.93
CA ARG A 93 5.95 13.01 9.08
C ARG A 93 7.40 12.80 8.67
N ASP A 94 8.05 13.86 8.23
CA ASP A 94 9.50 13.83 8.00
C ASP A 94 10.29 14.01 9.31
N ASP A 95 11.61 14.06 9.18
CA ASP A 95 12.56 14.28 10.27
C ASP A 95 12.58 15.72 10.80
N SER A 96 12.00 16.68 10.06
CA SER A 96 11.76 18.04 10.52
C SER A 96 10.48 18.19 11.36
N GLY A 97 9.64 17.14 11.39
CA GLY A 97 8.36 17.12 12.09
C GLY A 97 7.18 17.62 11.26
N GLN A 98 7.37 17.93 9.98
CA GLN A 98 6.28 18.30 9.08
C GLN A 98 5.43 17.07 8.77
N TRP A 99 4.12 17.17 9.00
CA TRP A 99 3.15 16.12 8.68
C TRP A 99 2.64 16.23 7.25
N PHE A 100 2.35 15.07 6.66
CA PHE A 100 1.77 14.95 5.34
C PHE A 100 0.64 13.92 5.34
N ARG A 101 -0.35 14.15 4.49
CA ARG A 101 -1.25 13.10 4.00
C ARG A 101 -0.98 12.89 2.52
N SER A 102 -0.54 11.69 2.18
CA SER A 102 -0.29 11.29 0.81
C SER A 102 -1.51 10.56 0.26
N TYR A 103 -2.01 11.01 -0.89
CA TYR A 103 -3.13 10.40 -1.60
C TYR A 103 -2.60 9.63 -2.79
N GLY A 104 -3.09 8.41 -3.00
CA GLY A 104 -2.58 7.56 -4.05
C GLY A 104 -3.62 6.73 -4.76
N ASN A 105 -3.31 6.47 -6.02
CA ASN A 105 -3.93 5.41 -6.81
C ASN A 105 -2.87 4.40 -7.19
N GLU A 106 -3.18 3.12 -7.00
CA GLU A 106 -2.33 2.05 -7.50
C GLU A 106 -3.11 0.97 -8.22
N ASN A 107 -2.52 0.47 -9.31
CA ASN A 107 -3.05 -0.60 -10.11
C ASN A 107 -2.13 -1.81 -9.99
N TRP A 108 -2.73 -2.95 -9.66
CA TRP A 108 -2.05 -4.20 -9.40
C TRP A 108 -2.43 -5.24 -10.43
N GLU A 109 -1.45 -6.03 -10.85
CA GLU A 109 -1.66 -7.23 -11.66
C GLU A 109 -0.98 -8.41 -11.00
N PHE A 110 -1.70 -9.52 -10.87
CA PHE A 110 -1.25 -10.71 -10.14
C PHE A 110 -1.00 -11.89 -11.09
N ASP A 111 -0.06 -12.76 -10.72
CA ASP A 111 0.10 -14.08 -11.32
C ASP A 111 -0.90 -15.11 -10.74
N GLU A 112 -0.88 -16.33 -11.27
CA GLU A 112 -1.75 -17.43 -10.83
C GLU A 112 -1.45 -17.90 -9.40
N ALA A 113 -0.23 -17.64 -8.92
CA ALA A 113 0.16 -17.92 -7.54
C ALA A 113 -0.29 -16.80 -6.58
N GLY A 114 -0.94 -15.73 -7.07
CA GLY A 114 -1.43 -14.62 -6.27
C GLY A 114 -0.34 -13.63 -5.85
N LEU A 115 0.83 -13.67 -6.48
CA LEU A 115 1.91 -12.70 -6.30
C LEU A 115 1.75 -11.54 -7.29
N MET A 116 2.07 -10.32 -6.85
CA MET A 116 1.92 -9.14 -7.69
C MET A 116 3.09 -9.04 -8.67
N ARG A 117 2.81 -9.16 -9.98
CA ARG A 117 3.80 -9.09 -11.06
C ARG A 117 3.97 -7.67 -11.63
N HIS A 118 2.93 -6.84 -11.56
CA HIS A 118 3.01 -5.41 -11.89
C HIS A 118 2.37 -4.55 -10.81
N ARG A 119 3.04 -3.44 -10.47
CA ARG A 119 2.53 -2.40 -9.58
C ARG A 119 2.76 -1.02 -10.16
N ILE A 120 1.68 -0.29 -10.41
CA ILE A 120 1.75 1.08 -10.94
C ILE A 120 1.11 1.98 -9.91
N ALA A 121 1.89 2.86 -9.26
CA ALA A 121 1.41 3.73 -8.20
C ALA A 121 1.73 5.19 -8.49
N SER A 122 0.70 6.03 -8.47
CA SER A 122 0.79 7.50 -8.54
C SER A 122 0.35 8.07 -7.19
N ILE A 123 1.14 8.98 -6.63
CA ILE A 123 0.99 9.46 -5.25
C ILE A 123 1.31 10.96 -5.23
N ASN A 124 0.47 11.73 -4.54
CA ASN A 124 0.63 13.17 -4.32
C ASN A 124 0.59 13.45 -2.82
N ASP A 125 1.49 14.32 -2.36
CA ASP A 125 1.63 14.65 -0.93
C ASP A 125 0.98 16.01 -0.65
N LEU A 126 0.15 16.04 0.39
CA LEU A 126 -0.44 17.27 0.92
C LEU A 126 0.15 17.53 2.31
N PRO A 127 0.87 18.65 2.53
CA PRO A 127 1.23 19.08 3.88
C PRO A 127 -0.03 19.28 4.73
N ILE A 128 -0.01 18.82 5.98
CA ILE A 128 -1.11 18.99 6.94
C ILE A 128 -0.56 19.44 8.29
N ALA A 129 -1.40 20.06 9.13
CA ALA A 129 -1.06 20.22 10.53
C ALA A 129 -1.20 18.89 11.27
N GLU A 130 -0.49 18.72 12.40
CA GLU A 130 -0.64 17.51 13.23
C GLU A 130 -2.09 17.31 13.71
N ALA A 131 -2.79 18.41 14.03
CA ALA A 131 -4.20 18.38 14.45
C ALA A 131 -5.16 17.89 13.36
N ASP A 132 -4.77 17.96 12.08
CA ASP A 132 -5.59 17.52 10.95
C ASP A 132 -5.45 16.02 10.65
N ARG A 133 -4.59 15.30 11.39
CA ARG A 133 -4.42 13.86 11.25
C ARG A 133 -5.73 13.13 11.52
N LYS A 134 -5.99 12.09 10.73
CA LYS A 134 -7.17 11.22 10.84
C LYS A 134 -6.79 9.82 11.30
N TYR A 135 -5.51 9.43 11.22
CA TYR A 135 -5.07 8.06 11.46
C TYR A 135 -4.45 7.92 12.86
N HIS A 136 -5.28 7.46 13.80
CA HIS A 136 -4.95 7.37 15.22
C HIS A 136 -5.09 5.93 15.71
N TRP A 137 -4.07 5.12 15.45
CA TRP A 137 -3.91 3.79 16.05
C TRP A 137 -2.43 3.50 16.36
N PRO A 138 -2.10 2.52 17.22
CA PRO A 138 -0.72 2.09 17.42
C PRO A 138 -0.06 1.66 16.10
N LEU A 139 1.22 1.98 15.92
CA LEU A 139 1.92 1.69 14.68
C LEU A 139 1.88 0.19 14.33
N GLY A 140 1.30 -0.15 13.18
CA GLY A 140 1.04 -1.53 12.77
C GLY A 140 -0.31 -1.66 12.07
N ARG A 141 -0.83 -2.89 12.02
CA ARG A 141 -2.13 -3.22 11.40
C ARG A 141 -3.23 -2.26 11.89
N ARG A 142 -3.98 -1.67 10.94
CA ARG A 142 -5.15 -0.86 11.27
C ARG A 142 -6.20 -1.73 11.98
N PRO A 143 -6.77 -1.30 13.12
CA PRO A 143 -7.85 -2.02 13.79
C PRO A 143 -9.04 -2.33 12.86
N ASP A 144 -9.80 -3.37 13.16
CA ASP A 144 -10.93 -3.80 12.31
C ASP A 144 -12.13 -2.85 12.39
N ASP A 145 -12.27 -2.13 13.50
CA ASP A 145 -13.31 -1.13 13.76
C ASP A 145 -12.89 0.29 13.36
N HIS A 146 -11.65 0.50 12.92
CA HIS A 146 -11.21 1.81 12.45
C HIS A 146 -11.91 2.16 11.12
N PRO A 147 -12.44 3.39 10.96
CA PRO A 147 -13.09 3.85 9.73
C PRO A 147 -12.27 3.58 8.45
N SER A 148 -12.98 3.29 7.36
CA SER A 148 -12.41 3.11 6.01
C SER A 148 -11.98 4.44 5.38
N LEU A 149 -11.47 4.40 4.14
CA LEU A 149 -11.11 5.62 3.41
C LEU A 149 -12.38 6.43 3.09
N SER A 150 -13.42 5.75 2.63
CA SER A 150 -14.73 6.33 2.34
C SER A 150 -15.42 6.90 3.59
N ASP A 151 -15.38 6.21 4.73
CA ASP A 151 -15.99 6.70 5.99
C ASP A 151 -15.33 7.99 6.51
N LEU A 152 -14.06 8.21 6.16
CA LEU A 152 -13.30 9.41 6.54
C LEU A 152 -13.49 10.57 5.55
N GLY A 153 -14.24 10.37 4.47
CA GLY A 153 -14.43 11.34 3.40
C GLY A 153 -13.14 11.69 2.65
N LEU A 154 -12.25 10.69 2.47
CA LEU A 154 -10.96 10.82 1.78
C LEU A 154 -10.99 10.12 0.42
#